data_AF-A0A0F9C1S0-F1
#
_entry.id   AF-A0A0F9C1S0-F1
#
_cell.length_a   1.000
_cell.length_b   1.000
_cell.length_c   1.000
_cell.angle_alpha   90.00
_cell.angle_beta   90.00
_cell.angle_gamma   90.00
#
_symmetry.space_group_name_H-M   'P 1'
#
loop_
_entity.id
_entity.type
_entity.pdbx_description
1 polymer ?
#
loop_
_entity_poly.entity_id
_entity_poly.type
_entity_poly.pdbx_seq_one_letter_code
_entity_poly.pdbx_strand_id
1 'polypeptide(L)'
;MEKQTRPKWCPHKDCIFIRSADSRTCGGRLPEPSEHNGALNTHRFCMYEGYSSCYKVNASDLDWFRWVFDALDGKKTSWKSK
;
A
#
# COMPACT_ATOMS: atom_id res chain seq x y z
N MET A 1 -5.26 17.13 0.39
CA MET A 1 -4.60 15.81 0.53
C MET A 1 -3.45 15.77 -0.43
N GLU A 2 -2.25 15.45 0.04
CA GLU A 2 -1.06 15.37 -0.82
C GLU A 2 -1.20 14.18 -1.78
N LYS A 3 -0.98 14.41 -3.08
CA LYS A 3 -1.09 13.37 -4.10
C LYS A 3 0.17 12.51 -4.07
N GLN A 4 0.02 11.26 -3.67
CA GLN A 4 1.13 10.31 -3.62
C GLN A 4 1.56 9.90 -5.04
N THR A 5 2.86 9.69 -5.22
CA THR A 5 3.43 9.19 -6.49
C THR A 5 3.93 7.76 -6.30
N ARG A 6 4.21 7.02 -7.37
CA ARG A 6 4.76 5.66 -7.28
C ARG A 6 6.28 5.71 -7.02
N PRO A 7 6.86 4.89 -6.12
CA PRO A 7 8.30 4.86 -5.94
C PRO A 7 8.98 4.19 -7.13
N LYS A 8 10.20 4.63 -7.49
CA LYS A 8 10.96 4.06 -8.61
C LYS A 8 11.21 2.56 -8.47
N TRP A 9 11.42 2.07 -7.25
CA TRP A 9 11.69 0.66 -6.95
C TRP A 9 10.45 -0.24 -7.05
N CYS A 10 9.24 0.32 -6.95
CA CYS A 10 8.02 -0.48 -6.87
C CYS A 10 7.70 -1.08 -8.25
N PRO A 11 7.68 -2.41 -8.42
CA PRO A 11 7.56 -3.04 -9.72
C PRO A 11 6.15 -2.92 -10.33
N HIS A 12 5.16 -2.54 -9.52
CA HIS A 12 3.75 -2.50 -9.89
C HIS A 12 3.33 -1.08 -10.28
N LYS A 13 2.99 -0.88 -11.55
CA LYS A 13 2.62 0.44 -12.11
C LYS A 13 1.32 0.99 -11.52
N ASP A 14 0.44 0.08 -11.10
CA ASP A 14 -0.84 0.30 -10.42
C ASP A 14 -0.69 0.60 -8.92
N CYS A 15 0.51 0.41 -8.35
CA CYS A 15 0.80 0.91 -7.02
C CYS A 15 0.98 2.43 -7.07
N ILE A 16 -0.07 3.16 -6.72
CA ILE A 16 -0.13 4.63 -6.83
C ILE A 16 0.30 5.36 -5.55
N PHE A 17 0.81 4.62 -4.56
CA PHE A 17 1.06 5.16 -3.21
C PHE A 17 2.53 5.02 -2.81
N ILE A 18 3.12 6.11 -2.28
CA ILE A 18 4.34 6.17 -1.47
C ILE A 18 3.90 6.54 -0.05
N ARG A 19 4.61 6.08 0.98
CA ARG A 19 4.65 6.79 2.27
C ARG A 19 5.94 7.57 2.43
N SER A 20 5.82 8.82 2.89
CA SER A 20 6.94 9.72 3.06
C SER A 20 7.84 9.38 4.25
N ALA A 21 7.35 8.68 5.29
CA ALA A 21 8.18 8.29 6.44
C ALA A 21 9.40 7.46 6.05
N ASP A 22 9.29 6.62 5.03
CA ASP A 22 10.39 5.72 4.65
C ASP A 22 10.69 5.66 3.16
N SER A 23 9.78 6.10 2.28
CA SER A 23 9.85 5.85 0.83
C SER A 23 10.09 4.37 0.47
N ARG A 24 9.77 3.45 1.39
CA ARG A 24 10.02 2.01 1.30
C ARG A 24 8.72 1.22 1.17
N THR A 25 7.57 1.85 1.28
CA THR A 25 6.27 1.16 1.10
C THR A 25 5.50 1.68 -0.11
N CYS A 26 4.81 0.78 -0.81
CA CYS A 26 3.83 1.10 -1.84
C CYS A 26 2.60 0.19 -1.75
N GLY A 27 1.47 0.62 -2.29
CA GLY A 27 0.25 -0.18 -2.30
C GLY A 27 -0.66 0.12 -3.49
N GLY A 28 -1.48 -0.87 -3.85
CA GLY A 28 -2.37 -0.81 -5.01
C GLY A 28 -3.45 -1.89 -4.95
N ARG A 29 -4.37 -1.87 -5.93
CA ARG A 29 -5.37 -2.94 -6.09
C ARG A 29 -4.73 -4.15 -6.76
N LEU A 30 -5.23 -5.35 -6.48
CA LEU A 30 -4.89 -6.51 -7.29
C LEU A 30 -5.66 -6.46 -8.62
N PRO A 31 -5.08 -6.91 -9.74
CA PRO A 31 -5.81 -7.10 -10.98
C PRO A 31 -6.98 -8.09 -10.81
N GLU A 32 -6.74 -9.15 -10.04
CA GLU A 32 -7.72 -10.16 -9.70
C GLU A 32 -7.69 -10.39 -8.18
N PRO A 33 -8.85 -10.26 -7.50
CA PRO A 33 -8.97 -10.65 -6.11
C PRO A 33 -8.64 -12.14 -5.91
N SER A 34 -8.09 -12.49 -4.76
CA SER A 34 -7.78 -13.89 -4.43
C SER A 34 -8.09 -14.19 -2.97
N GLU A 35 -8.72 -15.33 -2.69
CA GLU A 35 -9.00 -15.75 -1.32
C GLU A 35 -7.74 -16.22 -0.60
N HIS A 36 -7.66 -15.89 0.69
CA HIS A 36 -6.66 -16.39 1.61
C HIS A 36 -7.25 -16.42 3.03
N ASN A 37 -7.16 -17.56 3.73
CA ASN A 37 -7.59 -17.71 5.13
C ASN A 37 -9.06 -17.26 5.37
N GLY A 38 -9.95 -17.53 4.41
CA GLY A 38 -11.38 -17.17 4.52
C GLY A 38 -11.70 -15.69 4.26
N ALA A 39 -10.71 -14.89 3.82
CA ALA A 39 -10.91 -13.49 3.43
C ALA A 39 -10.48 -13.25 1.98
N LEU A 40 -11.18 -12.33 1.30
CA LEU A 40 -10.85 -11.94 -0.07
C LEU A 40 -9.78 -10.85 -0.08
N ASN A 41 -8.57 -11.19 -0.52
CA ASN A 41 -7.53 -10.21 -0.76
C ASN A 41 -7.81 -9.47 -2.06
N THR A 42 -7.95 -8.15 -1.96
CA THR A 42 -8.30 -7.26 -3.07
C THR A 42 -7.17 -6.27 -3.37
N HIS A 43 -6.16 -6.22 -2.51
CA HIS A 43 -5.10 -5.24 -2.56
C HIS A 43 -3.71 -5.88 -2.42
N ARG A 44 -2.71 -5.10 -2.79
CA ARG A 44 -1.30 -5.41 -2.66
C ARG A 44 -0.64 -4.37 -1.78
N PHE A 45 0.22 -4.83 -0.89
CA PHE A 45 1.13 -4.00 -0.11
C PHE A 45 2.56 -4.46 -0.38
N CYS A 46 3.46 -3.55 -0.73
CA CYS A 46 4.86 -3.87 -0.99
C CYS A 46 5.78 -3.07 -0.09
N MET A 47 6.91 -3.68 0.27
CA MET A 47 7.96 -3.09 1.10
C MET A 47 9.32 -3.23 0.42
N TYR A 48 10.23 -2.30 0.72
CA TYR A 48 11.60 -2.30 0.24
C TYR A 48 12.58 -2.35 1.42
N GLU A 49 13.28 -3.48 1.53
CA GLU A 49 14.32 -3.72 2.54
C GLU A 49 15.59 -4.25 1.87
N GLY A 50 16.07 -3.54 0.85
CA GLY A 50 17.18 -3.98 -0.02
C GLY A 50 16.71 -4.76 -1.25
N TYR A 51 15.54 -5.39 -1.17
CA TYR A 51 14.77 -5.94 -2.30
C TYR A 51 13.27 -5.65 -2.10
N SER A 52 12.49 -5.73 -3.18
CA SER A 52 11.04 -5.53 -3.11
C SER A 52 10.31 -6.83 -2.75
N SER A 53 9.56 -6.84 -1.65
CA SER A 53 8.61 -7.89 -1.31
C SER A 53 7.18 -7.35 -1.42
N CYS A 54 6.24 -8.16 -1.90
CA CYS A 54 4.84 -7.76 -2.06
C CYS A 54 3.90 -8.83 -1.49
N TYR A 55 2.91 -8.37 -0.74
CA TYR A 55 1.94 -9.18 -0.02
C TYR A 55 0.54 -8.87 -0.54
N LYS A 56 -0.28 -9.91 -0.69
CA LYS A 56 -1.71 -9.77 -0.96
C LYS A 56 -2.42 -9.55 0.37
N VAL A 57 -3.22 -8.50 0.43
CA VAL A 57 -3.92 -8.10 1.65
C VAL A 57 -5.37 -7.80 1.33
N ASN A 58 -6.24 -7.95 2.33
CA ASN A 58 -7.62 -7.51 2.20
C ASN A 58 -7.68 -5.98 2.39
N ALA A 59 -8.88 -5.41 2.20
CA ALA A 59 -9.06 -3.97 2.33
C ALA A 59 -8.85 -3.47 3.77
N SER A 60 -9.28 -4.23 4.78
CA SER A 60 -9.13 -3.88 6.20
C SER A 60 -7.68 -3.87 6.67
N ASP A 61 -6.87 -4.84 6.24
CA ASP A 61 -5.43 -4.90 6.54
C ASP A 61 -4.73 -3.65 5.97
N LEU A 62 -5.05 -3.32 4.72
CA LEU A 62 -4.50 -2.13 4.07
C LEU A 62 -4.91 -0.84 4.83
N ASP A 63 -6.17 -0.74 5.28
CA ASP A 63 -6.61 0.39 6.10
C ASP A 63 -5.94 0.44 7.48
N TRP A 64 -5.65 -0.71 8.09
CA TRP A 64 -4.90 -0.77 9.34
C TRP A 64 -3.46 -0.29 9.15
N PHE A 65 -2.76 -0.78 8.12
CA PHE A 65 -1.45 -0.25 7.73
C PHE A 65 -1.53 1.26 7.50
N ARG A 66 -2.62 1.75 6.88
CA ARG A 66 -2.82 3.19 6.69
C ARG A 66 -2.77 3.95 8.00
N TRP A 67 -3.55 3.48 8.96
CA TRP A 67 -3.73 4.15 10.24
C TRP A 67 -2.43 4.18 11.04
N VAL A 68 -1.70 3.05 11.11
CA VAL A 68 -0.41 2.95 11.79
C VAL A 68 0.57 3.97 11.23
N PHE A 69 0.72 4.01 9.92
CA PHE A 69 1.67 4.91 9.30
C PHE A 69 1.20 6.38 9.34
N ASP A 70 -0.10 6.68 9.23
CA ASP A 70 -0.62 8.04 9.40
C ASP A 70 -0.31 8.58 10.81
N ALA A 71 -0.32 7.71 11.82
CA ALA A 71 0.06 8.03 13.19
C ALA A 71 1.57 8.29 13.31
N LEU A 72 2.41 7.48 12.66
CA LEU A 72 3.88 7.67 12.63
C LEU A 72 4.29 8.95 11.88
N ASP A 73 3.60 9.26 10.77
CA ASP A 73 3.85 10.43 9.93
C ASP A 73 3.28 11.73 10.51
N GLY A 74 2.37 11.64 11.49
CA GLY A 74 1.58 12.79 11.97
C GLY A 74 0.68 13.41 10.89
N LYS A 75 0.38 12.68 9.81
CA LYS A 75 -0.37 13.17 8.64
C LYS A 75 -1.45 12.17 8.24
N LYS A 76 -2.69 12.66 8.05
CA LYS A 76 -3.79 11.84 7.52
C LYS A 76 -3.69 11.71 6.00
N THR A 77 -3.74 10.47 5.51
CA THR A 77 -3.75 10.16 4.08
C THR A 77 -5.02 9.40 3.67
N SER A 78 -5.29 9.28 2.38
CA SER A 78 -6.40 8.49 1.83
C SER A 78 -5.94 7.76 0.58
N TRP A 79 -6.46 6.56 0.42
CA TRP A 79 -6.15 5.65 -0.68
C TRP A 79 -6.78 6.06 -2.01
N LYS A 80 -7.89 6.80 -1.93
CA LYS A 80 -8.66 7.22 -3.09
C LYS A 80 -8.15 8.59 -3.49
N SER A 81 -7.19 8.62 -4.41
CA SER A 81 -7.21 9.72 -5.38
C SER A 81 -8.63 9.72 -5.96
N LYS A 82 -9.35 10.84 -5.81
CA LYS A 82 -10.59 11.04 -6.55
C LYS A 82 -10.30 10.95 -8.05
#